data_AF-A0A3P5YT51-F1
#
_entry.id   AF-A0A3P5YT51-F1
#
_cell.length_a   1.000
_cell.length_b   1.000
_cell.length_c   1.000
_cell.angle_alpha   90.00
_cell.angle_beta   90.00
_cell.angle_gamma   90.00
#
_symmetry.space_group_name_H-M   'P 1'
#
loop_
_entity.id
_entity.type
_entity.pdbx_description
1 polymer ?
#
loop_
_entity_poly.entity_id
_entity_poly.type
_entity_poly.pdbx_seq_one_letter_code
_entity_poly.pdbx_strand_id
1 'polypeptide(L)'
;MVSVQTLLGDLNLDIREPAVCVTLISKWVTITGTMLKKSAMVLVDQKGTTIEGTLYEELEASNQITMDEGDWFEIRNFKLIHASGLIRLSTNRYHIEMTNSSIISKTQPKMFGNYYCFAHFLNVLRGLSHPMYSIDLYGALVGVGELQEYEDDINGGISHKINFSLINIGFDEIKCVAYGDMAIEFYHLWNSTVSSVVLCVLNFWQIERAEGILYIGRFKHMRNIEGFSKILIEPEITEIQAFRMRY
;
A
#
# COMPACT_ATOMS: atom_id res chain seq x y z
N MET A 1 -1.42 27.96 -21.75
CA MET A 1 -0.12 27.85 -21.07
C MET A 1 -0.03 26.41 -20.58
N VAL A 2 0.95 25.62 -21.02
CA VAL A 2 1.11 24.24 -20.54
C VAL A 2 1.65 24.36 -19.11
N SER A 3 0.88 23.92 -18.12
CA SER A 3 1.35 23.90 -16.74
C SER A 3 2.59 23.01 -16.66
N VAL A 4 3.67 23.53 -16.06
CA VAL A 4 4.90 22.77 -15.87
C VAL A 4 4.61 21.68 -14.84
N GLN A 5 4.65 20.42 -15.28
CA GLN A 5 4.43 19.29 -14.39
C GLN A 5 5.55 19.20 -13.35
N THR A 6 5.17 19.20 -12.08
CA THR A 6 6.07 19.10 -10.94
C THR A 6 6.19 17.64 -10.51
N LEU A 7 7.39 17.19 -10.14
CA LEU A 7 7.59 15.87 -9.54
C LEU A 7 7.03 15.87 -8.11
N LEU A 8 6.59 14.71 -7.62
CA LEU A 8 6.00 14.61 -6.27
C LEU A 8 7.01 14.94 -5.16
N GLY A 9 8.30 14.72 -5.40
CA GLY A 9 9.39 15.09 -4.48
C GLY A 9 9.64 16.59 -4.39
N ASP A 10 9.23 17.36 -5.41
CA ASP A 10 9.47 18.81 -5.51
C ASP A 10 8.25 19.65 -5.09
N LEU A 11 7.13 18.98 -4.77
CA LEU A 11 5.91 19.64 -4.29
C LEU A 11 6.18 20.40 -2.99
N ASN A 12 5.60 21.59 -2.89
CA ASN A 12 5.60 22.42 -1.70
C ASN A 12 4.33 23.29 -1.69
N LEU A 13 4.03 23.90 -0.54
CA LEU A 13 2.78 24.64 -0.32
C LEU A 13 2.72 25.99 -1.07
N ASP A 14 3.84 26.48 -1.62
CA ASP A 14 3.90 27.79 -2.30
C ASP A 14 3.51 27.70 -3.78
N ILE A 15 3.31 26.48 -4.31
CA ILE A 15 2.90 26.25 -5.71
C ILE A 15 1.44 26.65 -5.88
N ARG A 16 1.19 27.68 -6.71
CA ARG A 16 -0.16 28.23 -6.94
C ARG A 16 -1.06 27.35 -7.81
N GLU A 17 -0.49 26.76 -8.85
CA GLU A 17 -1.22 25.94 -9.83
C GLU A 17 -0.52 24.58 -9.97
N PRO A 18 -0.61 23.72 -8.93
CA PRO A 18 0.14 22.48 -8.92
C PRO A 18 -0.41 21.54 -9.99
N ALA A 19 0.51 20.91 -10.71
CA ALA A 19 0.22 19.93 -11.74
C ALA A 19 1.21 18.77 -11.62
N VAL A 20 0.69 17.54 -11.61
CA VAL A 20 1.49 16.32 -11.49
C VAL A 20 1.04 15.29 -12.52
N CYS A 21 1.96 14.41 -12.90
CA CYS A 21 1.65 13.25 -13.72
C CYS A 21 2.02 11.99 -12.95
N VAL A 22 1.02 11.17 -12.65
CA VAL A 22 1.13 10.07 -11.69
C VAL A 22 0.38 8.84 -12.18
N THR A 23 0.75 7.66 -11.69
CA THR A 23 -0.10 6.47 -11.77
C THR A 23 -0.75 6.17 -10.44
N LEU A 24 -1.97 5.65 -10.49
CA LEU A 24 -2.72 5.21 -9.32
C LEU A 24 -2.33 3.77 -8.97
N ILE A 25 -1.73 3.55 -7.81
CA ILE A 25 -1.26 2.20 -7.41
C ILE A 25 -2.20 1.51 -6.44
N SER A 26 -2.99 2.29 -5.70
CA SER A 26 -4.01 1.76 -4.81
C SER A 26 -5.14 2.76 -4.62
N LYS A 27 -6.39 2.29 -4.65
CA LYS A 27 -7.59 3.10 -4.40
C LYS A 27 -8.58 2.30 -3.55
N TRP A 28 -9.12 2.91 -2.51
CA TRP A 28 -10.16 2.30 -1.69
C TRP A 28 -11.19 3.34 -1.28
N VAL A 29 -12.44 2.92 -1.20
CA VAL A 29 -13.56 3.80 -0.82
C VAL A 29 -13.63 3.87 0.70
N THR A 30 -13.68 5.09 1.22
CA THR A 30 -13.92 5.41 2.62
C THR A 30 -15.23 6.17 2.74
N ILE A 31 -16.12 5.71 3.61
CA ILE A 31 -17.34 6.43 3.96
C ILE A 31 -17.03 7.31 5.17
N THR A 32 -17.18 8.62 5.02
CA THR A 32 -17.02 9.55 6.15
C THR A 32 -18.29 9.62 6.99
N GLY A 33 -18.18 10.03 8.26
CA GLY A 33 -19.32 10.20 9.15
C GLY A 33 -20.40 11.19 8.65
N THR A 34 -20.10 11.97 7.61
CA THR A 34 -21.04 12.87 6.92
C THR A 34 -21.73 12.21 5.71
N MET A 35 -21.64 10.89 5.54
CA MET A 35 -22.16 10.10 4.39
C MET A 35 -21.55 10.46 3.03
N LEU A 36 -20.54 11.34 2.99
CA LEU A 36 -19.77 11.61 1.78
C LEU A 36 -18.80 10.45 1.53
N LYS A 37 -18.93 9.83 0.36
CA LYS A 37 -17.99 8.83 -0.12
C LYS A 37 -16.78 9.53 -0.71
N LYS A 38 -15.62 9.18 -0.19
CA LYS A 38 -14.33 9.61 -0.74
C LYS A 38 -13.49 8.37 -0.96
N SER A 39 -12.66 8.39 -1.99
CA SER A 39 -11.59 7.43 -2.14
C SER A 39 -10.32 8.00 -1.55
N ALA A 40 -9.64 7.22 -0.72
CA ALA A 40 -8.25 7.48 -0.42
C ALA A 40 -7.39 6.60 -1.33
N MET A 41 -6.22 7.12 -1.68
CA MET A 41 -5.42 6.61 -2.78
C MET A 41 -3.93 6.76 -2.49
N VAL A 42 -3.13 5.95 -3.18
CA VAL A 42 -1.69 6.16 -3.29
C VAL A 42 -1.36 6.39 -4.76
N LEU A 43 -0.62 7.46 -5.01
CA LEU A 43 -0.18 7.90 -6.34
C LEU A 43 1.34 7.83 -6.40
N VAL A 44 1.90 7.53 -7.57
CA VAL A 44 3.36 7.51 -7.77
C VAL A 44 3.74 8.24 -9.05
N ASP A 45 4.84 8.99 -9.04
CA ASP A 45 5.34 9.68 -10.22
C ASP A 45 6.37 8.86 -11.00
N GLN A 46 6.86 9.43 -12.10
CA GLN A 46 7.89 8.84 -12.96
C GLN A 46 9.25 8.61 -12.28
N LYS A 47 9.46 9.08 -11.05
CA LYS A 47 10.67 8.85 -10.26
C LYS A 47 10.47 7.80 -9.18
N GLY A 48 9.26 7.23 -9.05
CA GLY A 48 8.93 6.27 -8.01
C GLY A 48 8.59 6.93 -6.68
N THR A 49 8.47 8.27 -6.64
CA THR A 49 8.06 8.97 -5.42
C THR A 49 6.57 8.75 -5.23
N THR A 50 6.17 8.19 -4.08
CA THR A 50 4.76 8.02 -3.74
C THR A 50 4.20 9.24 -3.03
N ILE A 51 2.90 9.43 -3.09
CA ILE A 51 2.14 10.40 -2.27
C ILE A 51 0.75 9.85 -1.99
N GLU A 52 0.21 10.17 -0.82
CA GLU A 52 -1.17 9.85 -0.47
C GLU A 52 -2.12 10.90 -1.07
N GLY A 53 -3.30 10.44 -1.48
CA GLY A 53 -4.30 11.28 -2.15
C GLY A 53 -5.71 11.03 -1.63
N THR A 54 -6.58 12.02 -1.79
CA THR A 54 -8.02 11.91 -1.56
C THR A 54 -8.81 12.45 -2.74
N LEU A 55 -9.79 11.67 -3.18
CA LEU A 55 -10.70 11.95 -4.28
C LEU A 55 -12.13 11.84 -3.80
N TYR A 56 -12.97 12.82 -4.11
CA TYR A 56 -14.39 12.79 -3.79
C TYR A 56 -15.17 12.21 -4.98
N GLU A 57 -16.18 11.37 -4.71
CA GLU A 57 -16.97 10.69 -5.75
C GLU A 57 -17.64 11.69 -6.73
N GLU A 58 -18.09 12.83 -6.21
CA GLU A 58 -18.66 13.94 -7.00
C GLU A 58 -17.69 14.48 -8.07
N LEU A 59 -16.39 14.42 -7.78
CA LEU A 59 -15.35 14.89 -8.70
C LEU A 59 -15.13 13.91 -9.85
N GLU A 60 -15.20 12.59 -9.59
CA GLU A 60 -15.13 11.57 -10.65
C GLU A 60 -16.31 11.72 -11.60
N ALA A 61 -17.52 11.88 -11.05
CA ALA A 61 -18.73 12.09 -11.83
C ALA A 61 -18.67 13.36 -12.70
N SER A 62 -18.21 14.47 -12.14
CA SER A 62 -18.12 15.76 -12.87
C SER A 62 -17.02 15.76 -13.94
N ASN A 63 -15.88 15.10 -13.70
CA ASN A 63 -14.83 14.95 -14.70
C ASN A 63 -15.14 13.87 -15.74
N GLN A 64 -16.20 13.06 -15.55
CA GLN A 64 -16.53 11.89 -16.37
C GLN A 64 -15.34 10.93 -16.50
N ILE A 65 -14.57 10.79 -15.41
CA ILE A 65 -13.36 9.98 -15.37
C ILE A 65 -13.46 9.02 -14.19
N THR A 66 -13.15 7.76 -14.47
CA THR A 66 -12.86 6.75 -13.45
C THR A 66 -11.35 6.67 -13.27
N MET A 67 -10.88 6.88 -12.04
CA MET A 67 -9.48 6.64 -11.72
C MET A 67 -9.28 5.17 -11.33
N ASP A 68 -8.81 4.36 -12.29
CA ASP A 68 -8.52 2.93 -12.10
C ASP A 68 -7.05 2.69 -11.74
N GLU A 69 -6.79 1.63 -10.97
CA GLU A 69 -5.43 1.24 -10.58
C GLU A 69 -4.60 0.82 -11.81
N GLY A 70 -3.33 1.24 -11.85
CA GLY A 70 -2.40 1.01 -12.96
C GLY A 70 -2.46 2.07 -14.08
N ASP A 71 -3.54 2.86 -14.14
CA ASP A 71 -3.66 3.93 -15.12
C ASP A 71 -2.83 5.16 -14.73
N TRP A 72 -2.47 5.95 -15.75
CA TRP A 72 -1.76 7.21 -15.58
C TRP A 72 -2.69 8.41 -15.77
N PHE A 73 -2.51 9.40 -14.90
CA PHE A 73 -3.31 10.60 -14.85
C PHE A 73 -2.43 11.84 -14.74
N GLU A 74 -2.83 12.89 -15.45
CA GLU A 74 -2.44 14.24 -15.15
C GLU A 74 -3.49 14.87 -14.22
N ILE A 75 -3.04 15.36 -13.07
CA ILE A 75 -3.88 16.00 -12.05
C ILE A 75 -3.40 17.44 -11.89
N ARG A 76 -4.32 18.41 -12.01
CA ARG A 76 -4.04 19.84 -11.90
C ARG A 76 -4.96 20.52 -10.90
N ASN A 77 -4.55 21.68 -10.38
CA ASN A 77 -5.37 22.53 -9.52
C ASN A 77 -5.92 21.80 -8.29
N PHE A 78 -5.08 20.94 -7.71
CA PHE A 78 -5.36 20.26 -6.45
C PHE A 78 -4.82 21.05 -5.27
N LYS A 79 -5.33 20.73 -4.08
CA LYS A 79 -4.84 21.30 -2.84
C LYS A 79 -3.77 20.38 -2.26
N LEU A 80 -2.68 20.97 -1.80
CA LEU A 80 -1.63 20.25 -1.09
C LEU A 80 -1.77 20.55 0.41
N ILE A 81 -1.79 19.52 1.24
CA ILE A 81 -1.81 19.65 2.71
C ILE A 81 -0.65 18.87 3.31
N HIS A 82 -0.32 19.14 4.57
CA HIS A 82 0.61 18.28 5.29
C HIS A 82 0.00 16.89 5.50
N ALA A 83 0.78 15.86 5.23
CA ALA A 83 0.36 14.51 5.49
C ALA A 83 0.24 14.27 7.01
N SER A 84 -0.84 13.61 7.40
CA SER A 84 -1.18 13.31 8.79
C SER A 84 -1.81 11.93 8.86
N GLY A 85 -1.52 11.18 9.92
CA GLY A 85 -2.07 9.85 10.13
C GLY A 85 -1.21 9.06 11.10
N LEU A 86 -1.83 8.14 11.83
CA LEU A 86 -1.11 7.20 12.70
C LEU A 86 -0.33 6.17 11.88
N ILE A 87 -0.88 5.81 10.72
CA ILE A 87 -0.28 4.93 9.73
C ILE A 87 -0.28 5.67 8.40
N ARG A 88 0.84 5.62 7.69
CA ARG A 88 1.10 6.35 6.45
C ARG A 88 1.57 5.39 5.37
N LEU A 89 1.00 5.51 4.17
CA LEU A 89 1.35 4.65 3.04
C LEU A 89 2.48 5.21 2.18
N SER A 90 2.87 6.45 2.46
CA SER A 90 3.96 7.14 1.80
C SER A 90 4.79 7.89 2.84
N THR A 91 6.07 8.07 2.54
CA THR A 91 6.99 8.90 3.32
C THR A 91 6.95 10.37 2.93
N ASN A 92 6.18 10.74 1.89
CA ASN A 92 6.04 12.13 1.44
C ASN A 92 5.53 13.03 2.58
N ARG A 93 6.00 14.27 2.70
CA ARG A 93 5.54 15.17 3.79
C ARG A 93 4.16 15.77 3.53
N TYR A 94 3.65 15.59 2.31
CA TYR A 94 2.41 16.16 1.85
C TYR A 94 1.40 15.10 1.42
N HIS A 95 0.15 15.54 1.32
CA HIS A 95 -1.00 14.76 0.88
C HIS A 95 -1.77 15.59 -0.16
N ILE A 96 -2.20 14.95 -1.23
CA ILE A 96 -2.99 15.58 -2.30
C ILE A 96 -4.47 15.50 -1.94
N GLU A 97 -5.11 16.65 -1.74
CA GLU A 97 -6.55 16.76 -1.58
C GLU A 97 -7.15 17.29 -2.90
N MET A 98 -7.86 16.43 -3.62
CA MET A 98 -8.58 16.84 -4.82
C MET A 98 -9.83 17.60 -4.42
N THR A 99 -10.06 18.73 -5.05
CA THR A 99 -11.15 19.65 -4.76
C THR A 99 -12.02 19.83 -6.00
N ASN A 100 -13.13 20.55 -5.88
CA ASN A 100 -14.02 20.81 -7.02
C ASN A 100 -13.36 21.62 -8.15
N SER A 101 -12.22 22.28 -7.90
CA SER A 101 -11.43 22.96 -8.94
C SER A 101 -10.37 22.08 -9.59
N SER A 102 -10.17 20.85 -9.08
CA SER A 102 -9.16 19.94 -9.60
C SER A 102 -9.58 19.36 -10.94
N ILE A 103 -8.64 19.31 -11.87
CA ILE A 103 -8.84 18.78 -13.22
C ILE A 103 -8.03 17.49 -13.31
N ILE A 104 -8.71 16.41 -13.69
CA ILE A 104 -8.10 15.10 -13.85
C ILE A 104 -8.20 14.74 -15.33
N SER A 105 -7.15 14.16 -15.91
CA SER A 105 -7.17 13.67 -17.28
C SER A 105 -6.29 12.44 -17.41
N LYS A 106 -6.78 11.41 -18.12
CA LYS A 106 -6.00 10.20 -18.38
C LYS A 106 -4.87 10.52 -19.37
N THR A 107 -3.68 9.95 -19.16
CA THR A 107 -2.50 10.17 -19.99
C THR A 107 -1.80 8.86 -20.30
N GLN A 108 -0.87 8.89 -21.25
CA GLN A 108 0.00 7.75 -21.54
C GLN A 108 0.98 7.49 -20.38
N PRO A 109 1.38 6.22 -20.16
CA PRO A 109 2.37 5.86 -19.16
C PRO A 109 3.70 6.60 -19.35
N LYS A 110 4.28 7.10 -18.24
CA LYS A 110 5.59 7.78 -18.25
C LYS A 110 6.72 6.96 -17.62
N MET A 111 6.41 5.87 -16.93
CA MET A 111 7.38 4.92 -16.38
C MET A 111 7.00 3.50 -16.80
N PHE A 112 8.02 2.70 -17.10
CA PHE A 112 7.93 1.25 -17.29
C PHE A 112 8.78 0.59 -16.19
N GLY A 113 8.23 0.44 -15.00
CA GLY A 113 8.91 -0.11 -13.81
C GLY A 113 7.92 -0.37 -12.69
N ASN A 114 8.30 -1.19 -11.70
CA ASN A 114 7.46 -1.41 -10.53
C ASN A 114 7.58 -0.22 -9.55
N TYR A 115 6.55 -0.02 -8.74
CA TYR A 115 6.45 1.08 -7.76
C TYR A 115 6.75 0.62 -6.32
N TYR A 116 7.18 -0.63 -6.14
CA TYR A 116 7.37 -1.21 -4.83
C TYR A 116 8.57 -0.59 -4.13
N CYS A 117 8.39 -0.30 -2.84
CA CYS A 117 9.46 0.19 -1.97
C CYS A 117 9.86 -0.92 -0.99
N PHE A 118 10.41 -2.01 -1.51
CA PHE A 118 10.71 -3.20 -0.72
C PHE A 118 11.71 -2.93 0.41
N ALA A 119 11.30 -3.23 1.64
CA ALA A 119 12.18 -3.12 2.80
C ALA A 119 13.05 -4.37 2.95
N HIS A 120 14.28 -4.16 3.43
CA HIS A 120 15.12 -5.26 3.87
C HIS A 120 14.57 -5.89 5.15
N PHE A 121 14.50 -7.22 5.18
CA PHE A 121 13.96 -7.95 6.34
C PHE A 121 14.70 -7.62 7.63
N LEU A 122 16.03 -7.55 7.57
CA LEU A 122 16.87 -7.19 8.72
C LEU A 122 16.56 -5.79 9.27
N ASN A 123 16.15 -4.83 8.43
CA ASN A 123 15.78 -3.49 8.91
C ASN A 123 14.48 -3.54 9.71
N VAL A 124 13.51 -4.33 9.26
CA VAL A 124 12.25 -4.56 9.97
C VAL A 124 12.50 -5.28 11.30
N LEU A 125 13.21 -6.41 11.25
CA LEU A 125 13.50 -7.25 12.42
C LEU A 125 14.32 -6.52 13.49
N ARG A 126 15.25 -5.63 13.08
CA ARG A 126 16.08 -4.82 14.00
C ARG A 126 15.41 -3.53 14.46
N GLY A 127 14.20 -3.24 13.99
CA GLY A 127 13.47 -2.02 14.36
C GLY A 127 14.02 -0.73 13.74
N LEU A 128 14.75 -0.83 12.63
CA LEU A 128 15.23 0.32 11.86
C LEU A 128 14.12 0.88 10.96
N SER A 129 13.15 0.05 10.57
CA SER A 129 11.93 0.48 9.89
C SER A 129 10.94 1.10 10.88
N HIS A 130 10.48 2.31 10.59
CA HIS A 130 9.59 3.04 11.49
C HIS A 130 8.14 2.57 11.33
N PRO A 131 7.42 2.22 12.42
CA PRO A 131 6.10 1.57 12.36
C PRO A 131 4.96 2.47 11.86
N MET A 132 5.20 3.79 11.79
CA MET A 132 4.26 4.75 11.21
C MET A 132 4.09 4.56 9.70
N TYR A 133 5.09 4.00 9.01
CA TYR A 133 5.02 3.81 7.57
C TYR A 133 4.68 2.37 7.23
N SER A 134 3.88 2.18 6.20
CA SER A 134 3.67 0.87 5.62
C SER A 134 4.95 0.37 4.95
N ILE A 135 5.03 -0.95 4.81
CA ILE A 135 6.21 -1.68 4.38
C ILE A 135 5.81 -2.63 3.26
N ASP A 136 6.58 -2.61 2.18
CA ASP A 136 6.49 -3.61 1.14
C ASP A 136 7.53 -4.71 1.38
N LEU A 137 7.15 -5.96 1.21
CA LEU A 137 8.03 -7.12 1.34
C LEU A 137 7.81 -8.07 0.18
N TYR A 138 8.83 -8.84 -0.16
CA TYR A 138 8.70 -9.99 -1.03
C TYR A 138 9.56 -11.14 -0.50
N GLY A 139 9.16 -12.36 -0.81
CA GLY A 139 9.89 -13.55 -0.39
C GLY A 139 9.16 -14.83 -0.73
N ALA A 140 9.77 -15.96 -0.37
CA ALA A 140 9.10 -17.25 -0.44
C ALA A 140 8.17 -17.41 0.77
N LEU A 141 6.97 -17.89 0.50
CA LEU A 141 5.94 -18.12 1.49
C LEU A 141 6.21 -19.46 2.21
N VAL A 142 6.23 -19.42 3.55
CA VAL A 142 6.47 -20.60 4.39
C VAL A 142 5.58 -20.57 5.63
N GLY A 143 5.35 -21.74 6.24
CA GLY A 143 4.67 -21.84 7.53
C GLY A 143 3.25 -21.28 7.53
N VAL A 144 2.52 -21.40 6.40
CA VAL A 144 1.12 -20.99 6.31
C VAL A 144 0.28 -21.89 7.24
N GLY A 145 -0.34 -21.28 8.23
CA GLY A 145 -1.21 -21.97 9.18
C GLY A 145 -2.65 -22.08 8.71
N GLU A 146 -3.51 -22.59 9.59
CA GLU A 146 -4.96 -22.66 9.36
C GLU A 146 -5.62 -21.28 9.46
N LEU A 147 -6.77 -21.13 8.80
CA LEU A 147 -7.67 -20.01 9.00
C LEU A 147 -8.33 -20.13 10.38
N GLN A 148 -8.21 -19.10 11.20
CA GLN A 148 -8.70 -19.07 12.58
C GLN A 148 -9.74 -17.97 12.77
N GLU A 149 -10.84 -18.30 13.43
CA GLU A 149 -11.82 -17.33 13.90
C GLU A 149 -11.33 -16.66 15.20
N TYR A 150 -11.66 -15.39 15.39
CA TYR A 150 -11.47 -14.67 16.64
C TYR A 150 -12.56 -13.60 16.82
N GLU A 151 -12.81 -13.21 18.06
CA GLU A 151 -13.73 -12.11 18.37
C GLU A 151 -13.03 -10.77 18.14
N ASP A 152 -13.56 -9.94 17.25
CA ASP A 152 -13.01 -8.61 16.95
C ASP A 152 -13.49 -7.61 18.00
N ASP A 153 -12.62 -7.33 18.97
CA ASP A 153 -12.90 -6.37 20.04
C ASP A 153 -13.15 -4.93 19.54
N ILE A 154 -12.68 -4.59 18.34
CA ILE A 154 -12.75 -3.23 17.78
C ILE A 154 -14.08 -3.02 17.05
N ASN A 155 -14.38 -3.91 16.10
CA ASN A 155 -15.57 -3.79 15.25
C ASN A 155 -16.78 -4.57 15.79
N GLY A 156 -16.55 -5.48 16.73
CA GLY A 156 -17.54 -6.44 17.23
C GLY A 156 -17.77 -7.60 16.27
N GLY A 157 -18.04 -8.79 16.82
CA GLY A 157 -18.38 -9.99 16.05
C GLY A 157 -17.21 -10.91 15.78
N ILE A 158 -17.41 -11.90 14.90
CA ILE A 158 -16.40 -12.90 14.55
C ILE A 158 -15.66 -12.44 13.29
N SER A 159 -14.34 -12.39 13.38
CA SER A 159 -13.43 -12.12 12.26
C SER A 159 -12.44 -13.27 12.08
N HIS A 160 -11.66 -13.23 11.00
CA HIS A 160 -10.74 -14.29 10.62
C HIS A 160 -9.31 -13.80 10.62
N LYS A 161 -8.37 -14.69 10.96
CA LYS A 161 -6.94 -14.45 10.84
C LYS A 161 -6.22 -15.69 10.34
N ILE A 162 -5.10 -15.49 9.68
CA ILE A 162 -4.21 -16.56 9.24
C ILE A 162 -2.76 -16.12 9.43
N ASN A 163 -1.97 -17.00 10.03
CA ASN A 163 -0.55 -16.76 10.29
C ASN A 163 0.27 -17.40 9.16
N PHE A 164 1.33 -16.72 8.74
CA PHE A 164 2.29 -17.23 7.77
C PHE A 164 3.63 -16.52 7.97
N SER A 165 4.65 -16.94 7.23
CA SER A 165 5.94 -16.27 7.21
C SER A 165 6.42 -16.07 5.78
N LEU A 166 7.21 -15.03 5.56
CA LEU A 166 8.05 -14.91 4.38
C LEU A 166 9.50 -15.19 4.74
N ILE A 167 10.23 -15.81 3.81
CA ILE A 167 11.69 -15.88 3.85
C ILE A 167 12.29 -15.12 2.67
N ASN A 168 13.33 -14.34 2.93
CA ASN A 168 14.11 -13.70 1.86
C ASN A 168 15.20 -14.64 1.33
N ILE A 169 15.98 -14.17 0.34
CA ILE A 169 17.14 -14.91 -0.23
C ILE A 169 18.23 -15.17 0.83
N GLY A 170 18.31 -14.33 1.87
CA GLY A 170 19.23 -14.50 2.99
C GLY A 170 18.75 -15.50 4.04
N PHE A 171 17.59 -16.14 3.83
CA PHE A 171 16.90 -17.01 4.80
C PHE A 171 16.51 -16.29 6.10
N ASP A 172 16.44 -14.96 6.10
CA ASP A 172 15.79 -14.22 7.17
C ASP A 172 14.28 -14.45 7.09
N GLU A 173 13.67 -14.78 8.22
CA GLU A 173 12.23 -15.02 8.32
C GLU A 173 11.52 -13.80 8.93
N ILE A 174 10.43 -13.36 8.28
CA ILE A 174 9.48 -12.40 8.84
C ILE A 174 8.13 -13.10 9.04
N LYS A 175 7.63 -13.03 10.27
CA LYS A 175 6.29 -13.51 10.63
C LYS A 175 5.24 -12.49 10.19
N CYS A 176 4.14 -12.98 9.67
CA CYS A 176 3.03 -12.20 9.14
C CYS A 176 1.69 -12.75 9.66
N VAL A 177 0.71 -11.87 9.80
CA VAL A 177 -0.67 -12.23 10.10
C VAL A 177 -1.61 -11.43 9.21
N ALA A 178 -2.38 -12.11 8.37
CA ALA A 178 -3.49 -11.49 7.66
C ALA A 178 -4.76 -11.57 8.52
N TYR A 179 -5.58 -10.52 8.49
CA TYR A 179 -6.82 -10.36 9.22
C TYR A 179 -7.98 -10.00 8.28
N GLY A 180 -9.21 -10.31 8.70
CA GLY A 180 -10.45 -9.96 8.00
C GLY A 180 -10.59 -10.68 6.66
N ASP A 181 -11.21 -10.00 5.70
CA ASP A 181 -11.45 -10.56 4.35
C ASP A 181 -10.17 -11.02 3.66
N MET A 182 -9.06 -10.28 3.86
CA MET A 182 -7.75 -10.67 3.33
C MET A 182 -7.30 -12.06 3.83
N ALA A 183 -7.59 -12.41 5.08
CA ALA A 183 -7.24 -13.73 5.62
C ALA A 183 -7.99 -14.85 4.88
N ILE A 184 -9.27 -14.62 4.59
CA ILE A 184 -10.15 -15.56 3.89
C ILE A 184 -9.70 -15.69 2.43
N GLU A 185 -9.52 -14.58 1.73
CA GLU A 185 -9.04 -14.54 0.35
C GLU A 185 -7.68 -15.23 0.20
N PHE A 186 -6.74 -14.93 1.10
CA PHE A 186 -5.43 -15.55 1.11
C PHE A 186 -5.49 -17.05 1.37
N TYR A 187 -6.34 -17.51 2.29
CA TYR A 187 -6.54 -18.94 2.54
C TYR A 187 -7.01 -19.69 1.30
N HIS A 188 -7.99 -19.14 0.59
CA HIS A 188 -8.48 -19.74 -0.67
C HIS A 188 -7.40 -19.74 -1.75
N LEU A 189 -6.66 -18.64 -1.90
CA LEU A 189 -5.59 -18.52 -2.87
C LEU A 189 -4.46 -19.51 -2.60
N TRP A 190 -4.03 -19.62 -1.34
CA TRP A 190 -3.02 -20.58 -0.90
C TRP A 190 -3.44 -22.03 -1.18
N ASN A 191 -4.67 -22.42 -0.83
CA ASN A 191 -5.17 -23.78 -1.05
C ASN A 191 -5.33 -24.15 -2.53
N SER A 192 -5.40 -23.17 -3.42
CA SER A 192 -5.41 -23.39 -4.87
C SER A 192 -4.00 -23.51 -5.48
N THR A 193 -2.95 -23.24 -4.71
CA THR A 193 -1.57 -23.21 -5.20
C THR A 193 -0.95 -24.60 -5.20
N VAL A 194 -0.35 -24.98 -6.33
CA VAL A 194 0.26 -26.31 -6.54
C VAL A 194 1.79 -26.31 -6.52
N SER A 195 2.42 -25.13 -6.47
CA SER A 195 3.86 -24.98 -6.53
C SER A 195 4.52 -25.35 -5.20
N SER A 196 5.68 -26.02 -5.25
CA SER A 196 6.47 -26.39 -4.06
C SER A 196 7.11 -25.18 -3.37
N VAL A 197 7.47 -24.15 -4.15
CA VAL A 197 7.95 -22.85 -3.68
C VAL A 197 7.04 -21.80 -4.27
N VAL A 198 6.40 -21.04 -3.39
CA VAL A 198 5.45 -19.98 -3.74
C VAL A 198 6.06 -18.65 -3.36
N LEU A 199 6.32 -17.80 -4.34
CA LEU A 199 6.82 -16.45 -4.10
C LEU A 199 5.66 -15.48 -3.96
N CYS A 200 5.78 -14.54 -3.03
CA CYS A 200 4.73 -13.61 -2.67
C CYS A 200 5.27 -12.20 -2.50
N VAL A 201 4.46 -11.21 -2.88
CA VAL A 201 4.64 -9.80 -2.56
C VAL A 201 3.56 -9.37 -1.59
N LEU A 202 3.98 -8.70 -0.52
CA LEU A 202 3.14 -8.03 0.46
C LEU A 202 3.30 -6.52 0.24
N ASN A 203 2.21 -5.83 -0.11
CA ASN A 203 2.23 -4.40 -0.37
C ASN A 203 1.40 -3.65 0.69
N PHE A 204 1.95 -2.55 1.20
CA PHE A 204 1.37 -1.72 2.26
C PHE A 204 1.10 -2.44 3.58
N TRP A 205 2.04 -3.24 4.08
CA TRP A 205 1.88 -3.95 5.37
C TRP A 205 2.41 -3.13 6.55
N GLN A 206 1.86 -3.35 7.74
CA GLN A 206 2.22 -2.62 8.95
C GLN A 206 3.07 -3.48 9.90
N ILE A 207 4.02 -2.84 10.57
CA ILE A 207 4.76 -3.46 11.68
C ILE A 207 3.89 -3.46 12.94
N GLU A 208 3.52 -4.65 13.41
CA GLU A 208 2.94 -4.84 14.74
C GLU A 208 4.09 -5.00 15.77
N ARG A 209 3.99 -4.28 16.89
CA ARG A 209 4.96 -4.35 17.98
C ARG A 209 4.46 -5.23 19.10
N ALA A 210 5.37 -5.87 19.81
CA ALA A 210 5.03 -6.68 20.97
C ALA A 210 4.59 -5.78 22.13
N GLU A 211 3.47 -6.15 22.77
CA GLU A 211 3.00 -5.54 23.99
C GLU A 211 3.55 -6.31 25.21
N GLY A 212 3.86 -5.60 26.29
CA GLY A 212 4.33 -6.18 27.56
C GLY A 212 5.72 -5.70 28.00
N ILE A 213 5.90 -5.52 29.31
CA ILE A 213 7.01 -4.79 29.97
C ILE A 213 8.42 -5.23 29.49
N LEU A 214 8.62 -6.50 29.17
CA LEU A 214 9.94 -7.04 28.76
C LEU A 214 10.23 -6.91 27.25
N TYR A 215 9.22 -6.65 26.43
CA TYR A 215 9.30 -6.67 24.96
C TYR A 215 8.75 -5.40 24.29
N ILE A 216 8.42 -4.37 25.07
CA ILE A 216 7.83 -3.12 24.57
C ILE A 216 8.68 -2.59 23.41
N GLY A 217 8.05 -2.47 22.25
CA GLY A 217 8.66 -1.85 21.07
C GLY A 217 9.42 -2.79 20.15
N ARG A 218 9.58 -4.08 20.49
CA ARG A 218 10.17 -5.07 19.57
C ARG A 218 9.18 -5.47 18.48
N PHE A 219 9.72 -5.83 17.32
CA PHE A 219 8.94 -6.43 16.23
C PHE A 219 8.22 -7.70 16.70
N LYS A 220 6.92 -7.82 16.41
CA LYS A 220 6.10 -9.01 16.70
C LYS A 220 5.79 -9.78 15.42
N HIS A 221 5.15 -9.11 14.46
CA HIS A 221 4.84 -9.62 13.13
C HIS A 221 4.47 -8.45 12.19
N MET A 222 4.37 -8.72 10.90
CA MET A 222 3.70 -7.84 9.94
C MET A 222 2.21 -8.13 9.93
N ARG A 223 1.36 -7.10 9.89
CA ARG A 223 -0.09 -7.23 9.74
C ARG A 223 -0.61 -6.43 8.57
N ASN A 224 -1.75 -6.82 8.00
CA ASN A 224 -2.41 -6.00 7.00
C ASN A 224 -3.08 -4.77 7.61
N ILE A 225 -3.12 -3.71 6.82
CA ILE A 225 -3.94 -2.51 6.99
C ILE A 225 -5.21 -2.76 6.18
N GLU A 226 -6.34 -2.84 6.88
CA GLU A 226 -7.64 -3.18 6.30
C GLU A 226 -8.04 -2.18 5.20
N GLY A 227 -8.33 -2.70 4.00
CA GLY A 227 -8.68 -1.91 2.82
C GLY A 227 -7.50 -1.40 1.98
N PHE A 228 -6.25 -1.57 2.44
CA PHE A 228 -5.07 -1.02 1.74
C PHE A 228 -4.05 -2.08 1.37
N SER A 229 -3.72 -2.98 2.30
CA SER A 229 -2.69 -3.98 2.03
C SER A 229 -3.11 -4.89 0.90
N LYS A 230 -2.12 -5.44 0.19
CA LYS A 230 -2.33 -6.44 -0.85
C LYS A 230 -1.40 -7.63 -0.62
N ILE A 231 -1.87 -8.81 -1.01
CA ILE A 231 -1.08 -10.03 -1.14
C ILE A 231 -1.11 -10.41 -2.62
N LEU A 232 0.05 -10.52 -3.24
CA LEU A 232 0.18 -10.90 -4.63
C LEU A 232 1.03 -12.17 -4.68
N ILE A 233 0.43 -13.27 -5.11
CA ILE A 233 1.14 -14.54 -5.32
C ILE A 233 1.69 -14.55 -6.74
N GLU A 234 2.99 -14.83 -6.85
CA GLU A 234 3.72 -14.98 -8.11
C GLU A 234 3.54 -13.81 -9.12
N PRO A 235 3.65 -12.53 -8.69
CA PRO A 235 3.52 -11.44 -9.63
C PRO A 235 4.71 -11.40 -10.60
N GLU A 236 4.46 -11.01 -11.85
CA GLU A 236 5.47 -10.89 -12.90
C GLU A 236 6.35 -9.63 -12.71
N ILE A 237 7.22 -9.66 -11.71
CA ILE A 237 8.18 -8.59 -11.42
C ILE A 237 9.62 -9.07 -11.36
N THR A 238 10.55 -8.16 -11.57
CA THR A 238 11.99 -8.44 -11.66
C THR A 238 12.54 -9.08 -10.39
N GLU A 239 12.07 -8.67 -9.22
CA GLU A 239 12.51 -9.17 -7.92
C GLU A 239 12.12 -10.64 -7.72
N ILE A 240 10.89 -11.01 -8.10
CA ILE A 240 10.38 -12.38 -8.02
C ILE A 240 11.10 -13.27 -9.03
N GLN A 241 11.32 -12.78 -10.25
CA GLN A 241 12.13 -13.49 -11.26
C GLN A 241 13.58 -13.71 -10.79
N ALA A 242 14.20 -12.68 -10.20
CA ALA A 242 15.55 -12.76 -9.67
C ALA A 242 15.66 -13.69 -8.45
N PHE A 243 14.64 -13.71 -7.59
CA PHE A 243 14.54 -14.66 -6.49
C PHE A 243 14.50 -16.09 -7.04
N ARG A 244 13.64 -16.34 -8.03
CA ARG A 244 13.49 -17.66 -8.66
C ARG A 244 14.77 -18.15 -9.32
N MET A 245 15.57 -17.28 -9.95
CA MET A 245 16.84 -17.70 -10.55
C MET A 245 17.90 -18.17 -9.54
N ARG A 246 17.70 -17.92 -8.25
CA ARG A 246 18.64 -18.33 -7.18
C ARG A 246 18.24 -19.62 -6.46
N TYR A 247 17.09 -20.20 -6.81
CA TYR A 247 16.53 -21.44 -6.24
C TYR A 247 16.10 -22.41 -7.35
#